data_AF-A0A7S0C548-F1
#
_entry.id   AF-A0A7S0C548-F1
#
_cell.length_a   1.000
_cell.length_b   1.000
_cell.length_c   1.000
_cell.angle_alpha   90.00
_cell.angle_beta   90.00
_cell.angle_gamma   90.00
#
_symmetry.space_group_name_H-M   'P 1'
#
loop_
_entity.id
_entity.type
_entity.pdbx_description
1 polymer ?
#
loop_
_entity_poly.entity_id
_entity_poly.type
_entity_poly.pdbx_seq_one_letter_code
_entity_poly.pdbx_strand_id
1 'polypeptide(L)'
;GAFTLMTYRLKADQSRSISPPLNCLPQFSYGTGNNSSQGRVSVSIGVKPVSSIIRKGTSVTVVEEITVTIPFPKIVRTANLTATVGTVLYDEAAKIASWRIGKVNEHSRPM
;
A
#
# COMPACT_ATOMS: atom_id res chain seq x y z
N GLY A 1 33.61 -12.56 -12.18
CA GLY A 1 32.94 -11.62 -11.25
C GLY A 1 31.48 -11.50 -11.62
N ALA A 2 30.65 -10.93 -10.73
CA ALA A 2 29.26 -10.63 -11.07
C ALA A 2 29.19 -9.54 -12.15
N PHE A 3 28.35 -9.72 -13.17
CA PHE A 3 28.11 -8.72 -14.21
C PHE A 3 26.63 -8.72 -14.62
N THR A 4 26.14 -7.58 -15.09
CA THR A 4 24.77 -7.47 -15.60
C THR A 4 24.73 -8.02 -17.02
N LEU A 5 24.02 -9.13 -17.22
CA LEU A 5 23.91 -9.77 -18.55
C LEU A 5 23.02 -8.96 -19.50
N MET A 6 21.88 -8.47 -19.01
CA MET A 6 20.88 -7.79 -19.83
C MET A 6 20.08 -6.81 -18.99
N THR A 7 19.63 -5.73 -19.63
CA THR A 7 18.59 -4.84 -19.12
C THR A 7 17.48 -4.78 -20.16
N TYR A 8 16.23 -4.86 -19.72
CA TYR A 8 15.07 -4.76 -20.61
C TYR A 8 14.03 -3.80 -20.03
N ARG A 9 13.17 -3.29 -20.91
CA ARG A 9 11.98 -2.51 -20.55
C ARG A 9 10.79 -3.08 -21.30
N LEU A 10 9.66 -3.16 -20.63
CA LEU A 10 8.42 -3.64 -21.22
C LEU A 10 7.75 -2.49 -21.99
N LYS A 11 7.21 -2.79 -23.17
CA LYS A 11 6.40 -1.84 -23.94
C LYS A 11 5.02 -1.72 -23.31
N ALA A 12 4.35 -0.57 -23.50
CA ALA A 12 3.05 -0.29 -22.90
C ALA A 12 1.99 -1.38 -23.18
N ASP A 13 2.01 -1.99 -24.36
CA ASP A 13 1.07 -3.05 -24.72
C ASP A 13 1.27 -4.34 -23.88
N GLN A 14 2.52 -4.70 -23.62
CA GLN A 14 2.87 -5.84 -22.75
C GLN A 14 2.63 -5.54 -21.27
N SER A 15 2.66 -4.26 -20.86
CA SER A 15 2.41 -3.87 -19.47
C SER A 15 0.97 -4.13 -19.01
N ARG A 16 0.01 -4.22 -19.93
CA ARG A 16 -1.39 -4.56 -19.62
C ARG A 16 -1.57 -5.99 -19.11
N SER A 17 -0.63 -6.89 -19.44
CA SER A 17 -0.65 -8.29 -18.97
C SER A 17 -0.04 -8.45 -17.57
N ILE A 18 0.46 -7.38 -16.95
CA ILE A 18 1.07 -7.43 -15.62
C ILE A 18 0.02 -7.05 -14.59
N SER A 19 -0.30 -8.00 -13.70
CA SER A 19 -1.05 -7.68 -12.49
C SER A 19 -0.08 -7.30 -11.38
N PRO A 20 -0.21 -6.11 -10.76
CA PRO A 20 0.58 -5.78 -9.60
C PRO A 20 0.25 -6.73 -8.43
N PRO A 21 1.25 -7.09 -7.60
CA PRO A 21 1.08 -8.02 -6.49
C PRO A 21 0.34 -7.42 -5.28
N LEU A 22 0.10 -6.10 -5.30
CA LEU A 22 -0.56 -5.37 -4.22
C LEU A 22 -1.80 -4.66 -4.75
N ASN A 23 -2.85 -4.61 -3.93
CA ASN A 23 -3.99 -3.71 -4.11
C ASN A 23 -4.12 -2.76 -2.93
N CYS A 24 -4.47 -1.51 -3.23
CA CYS A 24 -4.77 -0.50 -2.22
C CYS A 24 -6.23 -0.06 -2.41
N LEU A 25 -7.00 -0.10 -1.33
CA LEU A 25 -8.39 0.31 -1.26
C LEU A 25 -8.50 1.47 -0.27
N PRO A 26 -8.38 2.71 -0.75
CA PRO A 26 -8.54 3.89 0.09
C PRO A 26 -10.02 4.31 0.18
N GLN A 27 -10.46 4.69 1.36
CA GLN A 27 -11.78 5.25 1.65
C GLN A 27 -11.61 6.51 2.49
N PHE A 28 -12.15 7.63 2.00
CA PHE A 28 -12.08 8.92 2.66
C PHE A 28 -13.48 9.50 2.79
N SER A 29 -13.78 10.10 3.93
CA SER A 29 -15.02 10.85 4.13
C SER A 29 -14.74 12.11 4.93
N TYR A 30 -15.34 13.23 4.50
CA TYR A 30 -15.22 14.51 5.19
C TYR A 30 -16.60 14.93 5.67
N GLY A 31 -16.69 15.29 6.94
CA GLY A 31 -17.90 15.84 7.56
C GLY A 31 -17.62 17.26 8.03
N THR A 32 -18.52 18.18 7.69
CA THR A 32 -18.55 19.51 8.28
C THR A 32 -19.76 19.57 9.21
N GLY A 33 -19.49 19.58 10.52
CA GLY A 33 -20.49 19.90 11.53
C GLY A 33 -20.46 21.39 11.86
N ASN A 34 -21.52 21.89 12.51
CA ASN A 34 -21.72 23.31 12.80
C ASN A 34 -20.54 24.02 13.48
N ASN A 35 -19.63 23.30 14.15
CA ASN A 35 -18.42 23.84 14.80
C ASN A 35 -17.16 22.96 14.66
N SER A 36 -17.17 21.89 13.84
CA SER A 36 -16.00 21.03 13.65
C SER A 36 -15.96 20.43 12.25
N SER A 37 -14.82 20.58 11.56
CA SER A 37 -14.52 19.80 10.36
C SER A 37 -13.76 18.54 10.77
N GLN A 38 -14.32 17.37 10.50
CA GLN A 38 -13.65 16.11 10.78
C GLN A 38 -13.54 15.28 9.50
N GLY A 39 -12.40 14.63 9.31
CA GLY A 39 -12.16 13.69 8.24
C GLY A 39 -11.95 12.30 8.80
N ARG A 40 -12.46 11.29 8.11
CA ARG A 40 -12.15 9.88 8.38
C ARG A 40 -11.42 9.31 7.17
N VAL A 41 -10.32 8.63 7.45
CA VAL A 41 -9.50 7.94 6.47
C VAL A 41 -9.43 6.47 6.85
N SER A 42 -9.71 5.59 5.90
CA SER A 42 -9.52 4.15 6.03
C SER A 42 -8.75 3.67 4.79
N VAL A 43 -7.65 2.96 5.00
CA VAL A 43 -6.83 2.43 3.89
C VAL A 43 -6.63 0.95 4.14
N SER A 44 -7.02 0.13 3.18
CA SER A 44 -6.82 -1.31 3.22
C SER A 44 -5.83 -1.74 2.15
N ILE A 45 -4.86 -2.56 2.53
CA ILE A 45 -3.90 -3.18 1.61
C ILE A 45 -4.19 -4.67 1.53
N GLY A 46 -4.21 -5.20 0.32
CA GLY A 46 -4.25 -6.63 0.08
C GLY A 46 -3.08 -7.07 -0.80
N VAL A 47 -2.80 -8.37 -0.73
CA VAL A 47 -1.84 -9.04 -1.61
C VAL A 47 -2.63 -9.85 -2.62
N LYS A 48 -2.36 -9.62 -3.91
CA LYS A 48 -2.90 -10.44 -4.99
C LYS A 48 -1.91 -11.57 -5.29
N PRO A 49 -2.35 -12.84 -5.28
CA PRO A 49 -1.49 -13.94 -5.68
C PRO A 49 -1.12 -13.78 -7.16
N VAL A 50 0.17 -13.77 -7.45
CA VAL A 50 0.66 -13.73 -8.83
C VAL A 50 0.80 -15.17 -9.31
N SER A 51 -0.21 -15.67 -10.00
CA SER A 51 -0.17 -16.98 -10.65
C SER A 51 0.85 -16.91 -11.79
N SER A 52 2.00 -17.57 -11.66
CA SER A 52 2.94 -17.72 -12.78
C SER A 52 2.80 -19.12 -13.37
N ILE A 53 2.75 -19.22 -14.71
CA ILE A 53 2.75 -20.48 -15.46
C ILE A 53 3.95 -21.38 -15.08
N ILE A 54 5.05 -20.78 -14.64
CA ILE A 54 6.29 -21.46 -14.25
C ILE A 54 6.18 -22.08 -12.84
N ARG A 55 5.25 -21.62 -11.99
CA ARG A 55 5.09 -22.09 -10.61
C ARG A 55 3.75 -22.80 -10.41
N LYS A 56 3.55 -23.94 -11.08
CA LYS A 56 2.56 -24.94 -10.65
C LYS A 56 3.09 -25.64 -9.39
N GLY A 57 2.92 -25.00 -8.24
CA GLY A 57 3.28 -25.58 -6.94
C GLY A 57 3.58 -24.53 -5.89
N THR A 58 2.71 -24.43 -4.89
CA THR A 58 3.00 -24.08 -3.48
C THR A 58 3.88 -22.87 -3.14
N SER A 59 4.11 -21.89 -4.03
CA SER A 59 4.82 -20.67 -3.62
C SER A 59 3.84 -19.61 -3.08
N VAL A 60 3.73 -19.52 -1.75
CA VAL A 60 3.08 -18.39 -1.07
C VAL A 60 3.82 -17.12 -1.53
N THR A 61 3.13 -16.26 -2.27
CA THR A 61 3.71 -14.98 -2.67
C THR A 61 3.79 -14.11 -1.42
N VAL A 62 4.99 -13.92 -0.92
CA VAL A 62 5.28 -13.02 0.19
C VAL A 62 5.75 -11.70 -0.40
N VAL A 63 5.09 -10.62 0.02
CA VAL A 63 5.55 -9.27 -0.29
C VAL A 63 6.14 -8.69 0.99
N GLU A 64 7.39 -8.26 0.90
CA GLU A 64 8.17 -7.72 2.02
C GLU A 64 8.41 -6.22 1.86
N GLU A 65 8.79 -5.57 2.96
CA GLU A 65 9.12 -4.14 3.02
C GLU A 65 8.02 -3.19 2.50
N ILE A 66 6.75 -3.54 2.72
CA ILE A 66 5.63 -2.72 2.28
C ILE A 66 5.54 -1.43 3.11
N THR A 67 5.60 -0.30 2.42
CA THR A 67 5.39 1.04 2.98
C THR A 67 4.33 1.78 2.18
N VAL A 68 3.36 2.37 2.87
CA VAL A 68 2.30 3.20 2.29
C VAL A 68 2.54 4.64 2.71
N THR A 69 2.50 5.55 1.73
CA THR A 69 2.64 6.98 1.96
C THR A 69 1.30 7.66 1.66
N ILE A 70 0.72 8.31 2.67
CA ILE A 70 -0.57 8.99 2.55
C ILE A 70 -0.31 10.50 2.70
N PRO A 71 -0.39 11.28 1.61
CA PRO A 71 -0.30 12.72 1.69
C PRO A 71 -1.61 13.31 2.21
N PHE A 72 -1.51 14.20 3.19
CA PHE A 72 -2.65 14.94 3.74
C PHE A 72 -2.71 16.37 3.18
N PRO A 73 -3.92 16.91 2.97
CA PRO A 73 -4.09 18.32 2.65
C PRO A 73 -3.53 19.22 3.77
N LYS A 74 -3.00 20.39 3.41
CA LYS A 74 -2.43 21.37 4.37
C LYS A 74 -3.40 21.82 5.46
N ILE A 75 -4.71 21.74 5.20
CA ILE A 75 -5.78 22.08 6.16
C ILE A 75 -5.82 21.10 7.35
N VAL A 76 -5.25 19.90 7.22
CA VAL A 76 -5.21 18.90 8.28
C VAL A 76 -4.20 19.31 9.34
N ARG A 77 -4.71 19.73 10.49
CA ARG A 77 -3.88 20.15 11.63
C ARG A 77 -3.20 18.93 12.24
N THR A 78 -3.99 18.00 12.75
CA THR A 78 -3.55 16.77 13.41
C THR A 78 -4.28 15.56 12.81
N ALA A 79 -3.67 14.39 12.86
CA ALA A 79 -4.28 13.14 12.40
C ALA A 79 -3.99 12.03 13.41
N ASN A 80 -5.03 11.49 14.02
CA ASN A 80 -4.94 10.31 14.87
C ASN A 80 -5.17 9.07 14.01
N LEU A 81 -4.09 8.39 13.65
CA LEU A 81 -4.11 7.22 12.78
C LEU A 81 -3.77 5.97 13.60
N THR A 82 -4.46 4.88 13.33
CA THR A 82 -4.17 3.56 13.88
C THR A 82 -3.98 2.58 12.72
N ALA A 83 -3.09 1.62 12.90
CA ALA A 83 -2.82 0.58 11.93
C ALA A 83 -3.09 -0.78 12.55
N THR A 84 -3.80 -1.66 11.81
CA THR A 84 -4.04 -3.04 12.25
C THR A 84 -2.75 -3.87 12.23
N VAL A 85 -1.84 -3.57 11.30
CA VAL A 85 -0.56 -4.25 11.13
C VAL A 85 0.53 -3.21 10.90
N GLY A 86 1.70 -3.41 11.53
CA GLY A 86 2.84 -2.51 11.39
C GLY A 86 2.68 -1.20 12.17
N THR A 87 3.39 -0.16 11.76
CA THR A 87 3.43 1.14 12.45
C THR A 87 3.07 2.28 11.51
N VAL A 88 2.23 3.21 11.98
CA VAL A 88 1.87 4.43 11.25
C VAL A 88 2.39 5.64 12.00
N LEU A 89 3.08 6.53 11.29
CA LEU A 89 3.63 7.77 11.82
C LEU A 89 3.14 8.92 10.95
N TYR A 90 2.58 9.96 11.58
CA TYR A 90 2.17 11.18 10.90
C TYR A 90 3.17 12.30 11.16
N ASP A 91 3.74 12.83 10.08
CA ASP A 91 4.55 14.03 10.12
C ASP A 91 3.66 15.26 9.88
N GLU A 92 3.48 16.07 10.92
CA GLU A 92 2.64 17.26 10.86
C GLU A 92 3.24 18.39 10.02
N ALA A 93 4.57 18.45 9.90
CA ALA A 93 5.27 19.47 9.12
C ALA A 93 5.22 19.14 7.62
N ALA A 94 5.51 17.89 7.27
CA ALA A 94 5.43 17.41 5.89
C ALA A 94 3.98 17.14 5.44
N LYS A 95 3.04 17.00 6.37
CA LYS A 95 1.65 16.57 6.13
C LYS A 95 1.59 15.20 5.44
N ILE A 96 2.43 14.27 5.87
CA ILE A 96 2.52 12.92 5.30
C ILE A 96 2.40 11.89 6.41
N ALA A 97 1.52 10.90 6.23
CA ALA A 97 1.56 9.69 7.04
C ALA A 97 2.36 8.59 6.33
N SER A 98 3.31 8.01 7.05
CA SER A 98 4.07 6.84 6.65
C SER A 98 3.57 5.64 7.42
N TRP A 99 2.99 4.68 6.71
CA TRP A 99 2.55 3.41 7.27
C TRP A 99 3.49 2.29 6.81
N ARG A 100 4.31 1.79 7.73
CA ARG A 100 5.25 0.69 7.53
C ARG A 100 4.60 -0.62 7.95
N ILE A 101 4.23 -1.44 6.99
CA ILE A 101 3.53 -2.71 7.21
C ILE A 101 4.53 -3.85 7.41
N GLY A 102 5.65 -3.82 6.68
CA GLY A 102 6.64 -4.90 6.70
C GLY A 102 6.25 -6.02 5.74
N LYS A 103 5.93 -7.20 6.28
CA LYS A 103 5.71 -8.45 5.52
C LYS A 103 4.24 -8.86 5.53
N VAL A 104 3.69 -9.13 4.35
CA VAL A 104 2.29 -9.59 4.20
C VAL A 104 2.25 -10.88 3.39
N ASN A 105 1.51 -11.85 3.91
CA ASN A 105 1.33 -13.16 3.32
C ASN A 105 -0.12 -13.32 2.84
N GLU A 106 -0.35 -14.21 1.87
CA GLU A 106 -1.68 -14.51 1.31
C GLU A 106 -2.74 -14.90 2.36
N HIS A 107 -2.32 -15.47 3.49
CA HIS A 107 -3.16 -15.92 4.60
C HIS A 107 -3.43 -14.85 5.68
N SER A 108 -2.80 -13.69 5.59
CA SER A 108 -2.94 -12.62 6.61
C SER A 108 -4.10 -11.66 6.33
N ARG A 109 -5.07 -12.06 5.50
CA ARG A 109 -6.25 -11.25 5.21
C ARG A 109 -7.03 -11.03 6.51
N PRO A 110 -7.27 -9.79 6.96
CA PRO A 110 -8.30 -9.57 7.96
C PRO A 110 -9.64 -10.01 7.35
N MET A 111 -10.40 -10.81 8.11
CA MET A 111 -11.76 -11.25 7.79
C MET A 111 -12.67 -10.06 7.50
#